data_AF-A0A6A3ACK2-F1
#
_entry.id   AF-A0A6A3ACK2-F1
#
_cell.length_a   1.000
_cell.length_b   1.000
_cell.length_c   1.000
_cell.angle_alpha   90.00
_cell.angle_beta   90.00
_cell.angle_gamma   90.00
#
_symmetry.space_group_name_H-M   'P 1'
#
loop_
_entity.id
_entity.type
_entity.pdbx_description
1 polymer ?
#
loop_
_entity_poly.entity_id
_entity_poly.type
_entity_poly.pdbx_seq_one_letter_code
_entity_poly.pdbx_strand_id
1 'polypeptide(L)'
;MFLVSWAELARSRPVSMVPSFRRSSLNPRRPGCIDPSLDDMYVLIPSLPPPEENNEPTDHLVSRIYYINAEQLNELQSLASSDGDKRTKLESFSAFLWKMLATYTADEDRNKISKMGIVVDGRARLGEGDQDKATAMGCHFGNVLSIPYGSQTIGELSEKPLCWAAKQVHEFLKPATTKEHFLGLIDWVEAHRPEPAMTRVYNVVKDDGPALVVSSGLRFPVSKVDFGWGCPAFGSYHFPWGGVCGYVMPMPSRVREGDWVVYMLLLEGQLEQIEKEAANVFRPFTFDYVDL
;
A
#
# COMPACT_ATOMS: atom_id res chain seq x y z
N MET A 1 -11.00 8.03 -11.06
CA MET A 1 -12.14 8.91 -11.37
C MET A 1 -11.69 10.07 -12.25
N PHE A 2 -11.01 11.08 -11.70
CA PHE A 2 -10.60 12.30 -12.43
C PHE A 2 -9.95 12.03 -13.81
N LEU A 3 -8.88 11.22 -13.87
CA LEU A 3 -8.16 10.95 -15.13
C LEU A 3 -9.06 10.31 -16.20
N VAL A 4 -9.98 9.44 -15.82
CA VAL A 4 -10.93 8.81 -16.74
C VAL A 4 -11.93 9.84 -17.25
N SER A 5 -12.51 10.65 -16.36
CA SER A 5 -13.45 11.71 -16.75
C SER A 5 -12.78 12.74 -17.66
N TRP A 6 -11.52 13.08 -17.40
CA TRP A 6 -10.75 13.98 -18.26
C TRP A 6 -10.53 13.39 -19.66
N ALA A 7 -10.14 12.12 -19.74
CA ALA A 7 -9.99 11.40 -21.00
C ALA A 7 -11.32 11.31 -21.79
N GLU A 8 -12.44 11.07 -21.10
CA GLU A 8 -13.78 11.07 -21.71
C GLU A 8 -14.13 12.44 -22.32
N LEU A 9 -13.93 13.52 -21.55
CA LEU A 9 -14.21 14.88 -22.00
C LEU A 9 -13.32 15.31 -23.17
N ALA A 10 -12.04 14.95 -23.15
CA ALA A 10 -11.11 15.21 -24.25
C ALA A 10 -11.59 14.59 -25.58
N ARG A 11 -12.39 13.53 -25.51
CA ARG A 11 -12.98 12.83 -26.66
C ARG A 11 -14.44 13.20 -26.93
N SER A 12 -14.93 14.27 -26.30
CA SER A 12 -16.33 14.70 -26.37
C SER A 12 -17.33 13.59 -25.97
N ARG A 13 -16.94 12.70 -25.06
CA ARG A 13 -17.81 11.67 -24.49
C ARG A 13 -18.47 12.17 -23.20
N PRO A 14 -19.68 11.69 -22.89
CA PRO A 14 -20.28 11.96 -21.59
C PRO A 14 -19.42 11.35 -20.47
N VAL A 15 -19.37 12.03 -19.32
CA VAL A 15 -18.66 11.54 -18.15
C VAL A 15 -19.39 10.32 -17.59
N SER A 16 -18.69 9.19 -17.45
CA SER A 16 -19.30 7.93 -16.99
C SER A 16 -19.60 7.88 -15.50
N MET A 17 -18.93 8.71 -14.71
CA MET A 17 -19.07 8.76 -13.25
C MET A 17 -18.96 10.19 -12.75
N VAL A 18 -20.06 10.72 -12.21
CA VAL A 18 -20.10 12.05 -11.60
C VAL A 18 -19.52 11.97 -10.18
N PRO A 19 -18.46 12.75 -9.85
CA PRO A 19 -17.90 12.78 -8.51
C PRO A 19 -18.92 13.30 -7.49
N SER A 20 -19.02 12.63 -6.37
CA SER A 20 -19.75 13.09 -5.18
C SER A 20 -18.78 13.72 -4.19
N PHE A 21 -19.03 14.99 -3.87
CA PHE A 21 -18.32 15.73 -2.82
C PHE A 21 -19.11 15.76 -1.50
N ARG A 22 -20.17 14.94 -1.39
CA ARG A 22 -21.00 14.88 -0.19
C ARG A 22 -20.22 14.23 0.96
N ARG A 23 -19.80 15.06 1.93
CA ARG A 23 -19.10 14.60 3.14
C ARG A 23 -20.01 13.82 4.09
N SER A 24 -21.33 14.00 3.99
CA SER A 24 -22.32 13.34 4.86
C SER A 24 -22.28 11.80 4.78
N SER A 25 -21.74 11.23 3.70
CA SER A 25 -21.53 9.78 3.56
C SER A 25 -20.51 9.22 4.55
N LEU A 26 -19.69 10.09 5.15
CA LEU A 26 -18.66 9.79 6.14
C LEU A 26 -18.97 10.44 7.49
N ASN A 27 -20.25 10.67 7.81
CA ASN A 27 -20.64 11.19 9.11
C ASN A 27 -20.32 10.18 10.24
N PRO A 28 -19.87 10.65 11.41
CA PRO A 28 -19.67 9.79 12.57
C PRO A 28 -21.00 9.29 13.12
N ARG A 29 -20.95 8.15 13.82
CA ARG A 29 -22.07 7.59 14.56
C ARG A 29 -22.40 8.43 15.79
N ARG A 30 -23.63 8.30 16.29
CA ARG A 30 -24.12 8.97 17.51
C ARG A 30 -24.89 7.97 18.38
N PRO A 31 -24.31 7.48 19.49
CA PRO A 31 -22.94 7.75 19.98
C PRO A 31 -21.87 7.14 19.06
N GLY A 32 -20.66 7.70 19.08
CA GLY A 32 -19.49 7.12 18.40
C GLY A 32 -19.06 5.80 19.05
N CYS A 33 -18.43 4.92 18.28
CA CYS A 33 -17.94 3.62 18.75
C CYS A 33 -16.53 3.37 18.19
N ILE A 34 -15.53 3.72 18.98
CA ILE A 34 -14.13 3.62 18.59
C ILE A 34 -13.59 2.29 19.12
N ASP A 35 -13.07 1.45 18.22
CA ASP A 35 -12.34 0.25 18.63
C ASP A 35 -10.94 0.67 19.13
N PRO A 36 -10.46 0.16 20.29
CA PRO A 36 -9.15 0.51 20.84
C PRO A 36 -7.98 0.25 19.87
N SER A 37 -8.11 -0.70 18.94
CA SER A 37 -7.06 -0.99 17.95
C SER A 37 -6.74 0.19 17.01
N LEU A 38 -7.62 1.20 16.93
CA LEU A 38 -7.35 2.42 16.18
C LEU A 38 -6.24 3.26 16.81
N ASP A 39 -6.08 3.22 18.13
CA ASP A 39 -4.97 3.88 18.83
C ASP A 39 -3.63 3.18 18.60
N ASP A 40 -3.66 1.88 18.24
CA ASP A 40 -2.47 1.10 17.83
C ASP A 40 -2.09 1.35 16.36
N MET A 41 -3.01 1.88 15.55
CA MET A 41 -2.81 2.18 14.13
C MET A 41 -2.44 3.64 13.88
N TYR A 42 -3.03 4.56 14.63
CA TYR A 42 -2.92 6.00 14.41
C TYR A 42 -2.36 6.71 15.64
N VAL A 43 -1.76 7.86 15.40
CA VAL A 43 -1.19 8.73 16.42
C VAL A 43 -1.44 10.18 16.04
N LEU A 44 -1.71 11.03 17.03
CA LEU A 44 -1.83 12.47 16.81
C LEU A 44 -0.43 13.06 16.63
N ILE A 45 -0.24 13.86 15.59
CA ILE A 45 1.07 14.47 15.30
C ILE A 45 1.59 15.32 16.48
N PRO A 46 0.77 16.12 17.19
CA PRO A 46 1.25 16.87 18.36
C PRO A 46 1.76 16.02 19.52
N SER A 47 1.43 14.73 19.56
CA SER A 47 1.90 13.80 20.58
C SER A 47 3.24 13.14 20.25
N LEU A 48 3.75 13.35 19.03
CA LEU A 48 5.02 12.80 18.59
C LEU A 48 6.19 13.63 19.18
N PRO A 49 7.32 12.98 19.50
CA PRO A 49 8.51 13.71 19.86
C PRO A 49 8.96 14.62 18.70
N PRO A 50 9.65 15.72 18.99
CA PRO A 50 10.24 16.53 17.93
C PRO A 50 11.18 15.68 17.07
N PRO A 51 11.31 15.98 15.77
CA PRO A 51 12.26 15.28 14.91
C PRO A 51 13.66 15.36 15.51
N GLU A 52 14.38 14.24 15.55
CA GLU A 52 15.79 14.26 15.93
C GLU A 52 16.56 15.14 14.92
N GLU A 53 17.57 15.88 15.41
CA GLU A 53 18.44 16.65 14.53
C GLU A 53 19.14 15.70 13.54
N ASN A 54 18.86 15.89 12.25
CA ASN A 54 19.38 15.08 11.15
C ASN A 54 20.92 15.03 11.20
N ASN A 55 21.48 13.87 11.53
CA ASN A 55 22.70 13.46 10.85
C ASN A 55 22.29 13.13 9.41
N GLU A 56 23.05 13.58 8.42
CA GLU A 56 22.79 13.19 7.03
C GLU A 56 22.70 11.66 6.95
N PRO A 57 21.58 11.12 6.48
CA PRO A 57 21.43 9.67 6.41
C PRO A 57 22.48 9.13 5.44
N THR A 58 23.13 8.04 5.83
CA THR A 58 24.16 7.36 5.00
C THR A 58 23.58 6.75 3.72
N ASP A 59 22.26 6.61 3.65
CA ASP A 59 21.50 6.06 2.52
C ASP A 59 20.27 6.94 2.27
N HIS A 60 19.81 7.02 1.04
CA HIS A 60 18.72 7.89 0.61
C HIS A 60 17.66 7.10 -0.15
N LEU A 61 16.41 7.55 -0.07
CA LEU A 61 15.33 6.92 -0.82
C LEU A 61 15.50 7.21 -2.32
N VAL A 62 15.60 6.15 -3.12
CA VAL A 62 15.67 6.20 -4.58
C VAL A 62 14.45 5.49 -5.15
N SER A 63 13.92 6.02 -6.26
CA SER A 63 12.84 5.36 -6.98
C SER A 63 13.36 4.47 -8.10
N ARG A 64 12.95 3.20 -8.14
CA ARG A 64 13.17 2.27 -9.26
C ARG A 64 11.85 1.62 -9.67
N ILE A 65 11.77 1.18 -10.92
CA ILE A 65 10.59 0.52 -11.48
C ILE A 65 11.02 -0.84 -11.98
N TYR A 66 10.25 -1.86 -11.61
CA TYR A 66 10.46 -3.25 -11.99
C TYR A 66 9.21 -3.80 -12.66
N TYR A 67 9.36 -4.91 -13.37
CA TYR A 67 8.23 -5.76 -13.72
C TYR A 67 8.40 -7.16 -13.12
N ILE A 68 7.27 -7.79 -12.83
CA ILE A 68 7.17 -9.14 -12.27
C ILE A 68 6.21 -9.94 -13.13
N ASN A 69 6.69 -11.07 -13.63
CA ASN A 69 5.88 -11.96 -14.45
C ASN A 69 4.78 -12.65 -13.64
N ALA A 70 3.65 -12.95 -14.27
CA ALA A 70 2.54 -13.66 -13.68
C ALA A 70 2.96 -15.01 -13.06
N GLU A 71 3.91 -15.73 -13.68
CA GLU A 71 4.45 -16.99 -13.16
C GLU A 71 5.15 -16.80 -11.82
N GLN A 72 6.01 -15.77 -11.70
CA GLN A 72 6.72 -15.47 -10.45
C GLN A 72 5.73 -15.05 -9.35
N LEU A 73 4.68 -14.30 -9.69
CA LEU A 73 3.61 -13.98 -8.74
C LEU A 73 2.83 -15.22 -8.28
N ASN A 74 2.58 -16.17 -9.17
CA ASN A 74 1.92 -17.42 -8.83
C ASN A 74 2.81 -18.30 -7.93
N GLU A 75 4.12 -18.33 -8.20
CA GLU A 75 5.10 -19.05 -7.38
C GLU A 75 5.18 -18.46 -5.97
N LEU A 76 5.31 -17.13 -5.85
CA LEU A 76 5.25 -16.43 -4.56
C LEU A 76 3.96 -16.73 -3.80
N GLN A 77 2.82 -16.73 -4.50
CA GLN A 77 1.53 -17.06 -3.89
C GLN A 77 1.48 -18.51 -3.39
N SER A 78 2.03 -19.45 -4.15
CA SER A 78 2.12 -20.85 -3.77
C SER A 78 2.98 -21.05 -2.52
N LEU A 79 4.16 -20.41 -2.47
CA LEU A 79 5.06 -20.45 -1.32
C LEU A 79 4.46 -19.80 -0.08
N ALA A 80 3.75 -18.68 -0.25
CA ALA A 80 3.05 -17.99 0.82
C ALA A 80 1.83 -18.76 1.36
N SER A 81 1.31 -19.72 0.60
CA SER A 81 0.14 -20.55 0.96
C SER A 81 0.52 -21.98 1.34
N SER A 82 1.80 -22.27 1.58
CA SER A 82 2.30 -23.63 1.80
C SER A 82 1.86 -24.25 3.12
N ASP A 83 1.26 -23.47 4.04
CA ASP A 83 0.68 -23.91 5.30
C ASP A 83 -0.80 -24.36 5.17
N GLY A 84 -1.36 -24.31 3.96
CA GLY A 84 -2.73 -24.72 3.64
C GLY A 84 -3.73 -23.56 3.58
N ASP A 85 -3.37 -22.38 4.07
CA ASP A 85 -4.21 -21.18 3.97
C ASP A 85 -3.90 -20.42 2.68
N LYS A 86 -4.90 -20.26 1.81
CA LYS A 86 -4.72 -19.53 0.56
C LYS A 86 -4.52 -18.03 0.81
N ARG A 87 -3.37 -17.50 0.41
CA ARG A 87 -3.07 -16.06 0.43
C ARG A 87 -3.37 -15.41 -0.91
N THR A 88 -3.70 -14.13 -0.90
CA THR A 88 -3.80 -13.32 -2.12
C THR A 88 -2.40 -13.03 -2.68
N LYS A 89 -2.31 -12.74 -3.99
CA LYS A 89 -1.05 -12.30 -4.60
C LYS A 89 -0.47 -11.06 -3.92
N LEU A 90 -1.34 -10.13 -3.49
CA LEU A 90 -0.90 -8.92 -2.79
C LEU A 90 -0.30 -9.25 -1.41
N GLU A 91 -0.96 -10.09 -0.61
CA GLU A 91 -0.41 -10.54 0.68
C GLU A 91 0.93 -11.25 0.50
N SER A 92 1.04 -12.11 -0.52
CA SER A 92 2.22 -12.92 -0.80
C SER A 92 3.39 -12.05 -1.26
N PHE A 93 3.13 -11.09 -2.15
CA PHE A 93 4.08 -10.09 -2.60
C PHE A 93 4.56 -9.19 -1.45
N SER A 94 3.65 -8.69 -0.63
CA SER A 94 4.00 -7.86 0.52
C SER A 94 4.84 -8.65 1.51
N ALA A 95 4.46 -9.88 1.84
CA ALA A 95 5.24 -10.74 2.74
C ALA A 95 6.66 -11.00 2.22
N PHE A 96 6.80 -11.23 0.92
CA PHE A 96 8.10 -11.42 0.28
C PHE A 96 8.98 -10.17 0.40
N LEU A 97 8.44 -8.99 0.05
CA LEU A 97 9.15 -7.72 0.22
C LEU A 97 9.53 -7.44 1.67
N TRP A 98 8.62 -7.72 2.62
CA TRP A 98 8.89 -7.49 4.03
C TRP A 98 10.10 -8.30 4.50
N LYS A 99 10.16 -9.58 4.12
CA LYS A 99 11.28 -10.46 4.42
C LYS A 99 12.57 -9.95 3.77
N MET A 100 12.55 -9.64 2.49
CA MET A 100 13.72 -9.14 1.75
C MET A 100 14.33 -7.89 2.41
N LEU A 101 13.48 -6.93 2.78
CA LEU A 101 13.93 -5.69 3.41
C LEU A 101 14.47 -5.93 4.82
N ALA A 102 13.85 -6.81 5.60
CA ALA A 102 14.37 -7.19 6.91
C ALA A 102 15.75 -7.86 6.80
N THR A 103 15.93 -8.76 5.82
CA THR A 103 17.20 -9.47 5.61
C THR A 103 18.36 -8.54 5.25
N TYR A 104 18.11 -7.44 4.53
CA TYR A 104 19.13 -6.41 4.25
C TYR A 104 19.78 -5.87 5.55
N THR A 105 19.00 -5.73 6.62
CA THR A 105 19.43 -5.21 7.92
C THR A 105 19.74 -6.28 8.97
N ALA A 106 19.72 -7.57 8.60
CA ALA A 106 19.83 -8.67 9.56
C ALA A 106 21.20 -8.79 10.22
N ASP A 107 22.26 -8.35 9.54
CA ASP A 107 23.63 -8.39 10.07
C ASP A 107 23.91 -7.26 11.08
N GLU A 108 23.08 -6.21 11.12
CA GLU A 108 23.25 -5.09 12.06
C GLU A 108 22.69 -5.42 13.45
N ASP A 109 21.38 -5.64 13.55
CA ASP A 109 20.71 -5.99 14.79
C ASP A 109 19.38 -6.69 14.51
N ARG A 110 19.34 -7.97 14.81
CA ARG A 110 18.19 -8.85 14.57
C ARG A 110 17.00 -8.57 15.49
N ASN A 111 17.22 -7.81 16.58
CA ASN A 111 16.17 -7.45 17.53
C ASN A 111 15.40 -6.19 17.12
N LYS A 112 15.90 -5.39 16.17
CA LYS A 112 15.17 -4.22 15.66
C LYS A 112 13.84 -4.63 15.05
N ILE A 113 12.86 -3.75 15.18
CA ILE A 113 11.48 -3.97 14.73
C ILE A 113 11.31 -3.44 13.31
N SER A 114 10.98 -4.33 12.37
CA SER A 114 10.57 -3.96 11.02
C SER A 114 9.05 -3.84 10.95
N LYS A 115 8.56 -2.85 10.19
CA LYS A 115 7.12 -2.54 10.04
C LYS A 115 6.66 -2.69 8.58
N MET A 116 5.48 -3.24 8.37
CA MET A 116 4.85 -3.33 7.04
C MET A 116 3.40 -2.88 7.12
N GLY A 117 3.05 -1.86 6.36
CA GLY A 117 1.67 -1.38 6.19
C GLY A 117 1.11 -1.70 4.81
N ILE A 118 -0.20 -1.87 4.71
CA ILE A 118 -0.88 -2.01 3.42
C ILE A 118 -2.07 -1.06 3.35
N VAL A 119 -2.16 -0.29 2.26
CA VAL A 119 -3.27 0.64 2.05
C VAL A 119 -4.54 -0.13 1.69
N VAL A 120 -5.61 0.07 2.46
CA VAL A 120 -6.91 -0.57 2.28
C VAL A 120 -7.98 0.47 1.92
N ASP A 121 -8.70 0.22 0.83
CA ASP A 121 -9.81 1.05 0.36
C ASP A 121 -11.13 0.69 1.08
N GLY A 122 -11.70 1.68 1.76
CA GLY A 122 -12.93 1.55 2.54
C GLY A 122 -14.23 1.71 1.77
N ARG A 123 -14.20 2.13 0.50
CA ARG A 123 -15.44 2.45 -0.24
C ARG A 123 -16.40 1.28 -0.32
N ALA A 124 -15.91 0.11 -0.74
CA ALA A 124 -16.74 -1.09 -0.86
C ALA A 124 -17.26 -1.57 0.50
N ARG A 125 -16.45 -1.43 1.56
CA ARG A 125 -16.78 -1.85 2.94
C ARG A 125 -17.86 -0.96 3.55
N LEU A 126 -17.71 0.36 3.42
CA LEU A 126 -18.71 1.32 3.90
C LEU A 126 -20.05 1.21 3.16
N GLY A 127 -20.03 0.76 1.91
CA GLY A 127 -21.21 0.46 1.10
C GLY A 127 -21.81 -0.93 1.32
N GLU A 128 -21.18 -1.79 2.10
CA GLU A 128 -21.66 -3.16 2.29
C GLU A 128 -23.05 -3.18 2.95
N GLY A 129 -23.96 -3.97 2.37
CA GLY A 129 -25.34 -4.12 2.82
C GLY A 129 -26.28 -2.96 2.48
N ASP A 130 -25.82 -1.94 1.74
CA ASP A 130 -26.63 -0.77 1.36
C ASP A 130 -26.25 -0.30 -0.06
N GLN A 131 -27.12 -0.57 -1.04
CA GLN A 131 -26.85 -0.30 -2.45
C GLN A 131 -26.73 1.20 -2.75
N ASP A 132 -27.50 2.05 -2.07
CA ASP A 132 -27.46 3.49 -2.26
C ASP A 132 -26.14 4.04 -1.70
N LYS A 133 -25.73 3.54 -0.52
CA LYS A 133 -24.43 3.89 0.06
C LYS A 133 -23.26 3.35 -0.75
N ALA A 134 -23.35 2.14 -1.30
CA ALA A 134 -22.34 1.59 -2.20
C ALA A 134 -22.16 2.46 -3.44
N THR A 135 -23.27 2.91 -4.04
CA THR A 135 -23.26 3.83 -5.17
C THR A 135 -22.65 5.18 -4.79
N ALA A 136 -23.07 5.75 -3.66
CA ALA A 136 -22.53 7.01 -3.15
C ALA A 136 -21.02 6.92 -2.86
N MET A 137 -20.55 5.81 -2.29
CA MET A 137 -19.13 5.57 -2.00
C MET A 137 -18.30 5.31 -3.25
N GLY A 138 -18.85 4.60 -4.24
CA GLY A 138 -18.21 4.40 -5.54
C GLY A 138 -17.94 5.72 -6.26
N CYS A 139 -18.84 6.70 -6.10
CA CYS A 139 -18.70 8.04 -6.65
C CYS A 139 -17.98 9.03 -5.71
N HIS A 140 -17.60 8.64 -4.48
CA HIS A 140 -17.04 9.56 -3.50
C HIS A 140 -15.65 10.09 -3.92
N PHE A 141 -15.56 11.41 -4.05
CA PHE A 141 -14.32 12.13 -4.29
C PHE A 141 -13.66 12.50 -2.95
N GLY A 142 -12.53 11.87 -2.64
CA GLY A 142 -11.82 12.06 -1.38
C GLY A 142 -11.10 10.80 -0.92
N ASN A 143 -10.44 10.87 0.24
CA ASN A 143 -9.76 9.72 0.84
C ASN A 143 -10.74 8.88 1.65
N VAL A 144 -10.67 7.57 1.44
CA VAL A 144 -11.42 6.56 2.21
C VAL A 144 -10.47 5.38 2.43
N LEU A 145 -9.37 5.66 3.13
CA LEU A 145 -8.22 4.77 3.23
C LEU A 145 -7.94 4.47 4.69
N SER A 146 -7.51 3.24 4.96
CA SER A 146 -6.87 2.86 6.20
C SER A 146 -5.55 2.17 5.89
N ILE A 147 -4.57 2.31 6.77
CA ILE A 147 -3.26 1.66 6.60
C ILE A 147 -2.99 0.80 7.85
N PRO A 148 -3.66 -0.37 7.97
CA PRO A 148 -3.24 -1.35 8.96
C PRO A 148 -1.78 -1.75 8.71
N TYR A 149 -1.05 -2.03 9.78
CA TYR A 149 0.33 -2.46 9.69
C TYR A 149 0.65 -3.54 10.74
N GLY A 150 1.66 -4.34 10.44
CA GLY A 150 2.27 -5.28 11.37
C GLY A 150 3.70 -4.89 11.70
N SER A 151 4.17 -5.37 12.84
CA SER A 151 5.54 -5.23 13.33
C SER A 151 6.08 -6.60 13.68
N GLN A 152 7.31 -6.90 13.28
CA GLN A 152 8.02 -8.13 13.64
C GLN A 152 9.51 -7.85 13.80
N THR A 153 10.22 -8.69 14.55
CA THR A 153 11.68 -8.59 14.63
C THR A 153 12.32 -8.97 13.29
N ILE A 154 13.45 -8.33 12.96
CA ILE A 154 14.22 -8.71 11.76
C ILE A 154 14.63 -10.18 11.81
N GLY A 155 14.98 -10.70 13.00
CA GLY A 155 15.32 -12.10 13.21
C GLY A 155 14.21 -13.05 12.79
N GLU A 156 12.97 -12.81 13.24
CA GLU A 156 11.83 -13.65 12.87
C GLU A 156 11.51 -13.56 11.37
N LEU A 157 11.53 -12.34 10.81
CA LEU A 157 11.29 -12.13 9.38
C LEU A 157 12.34 -12.82 8.52
N SER A 158 13.61 -12.86 8.94
CA SER A 158 14.67 -13.48 8.16
C SER A 158 14.63 -15.01 8.23
N GLU A 159 14.36 -15.59 9.41
CA GLU A 159 14.41 -17.05 9.62
C GLU A 159 13.14 -17.80 9.22
N LYS A 160 11.96 -17.23 9.47
CA LYS A 160 10.69 -17.95 9.28
C LYS A 160 10.31 -18.04 7.79
N PRO A 161 9.60 -19.09 7.36
CA PRO A 161 9.22 -19.26 5.97
C PRO A 161 8.27 -18.16 5.46
N LEU A 162 8.15 -18.02 4.13
CA LEU A 162 7.28 -17.01 3.51
C LEU A 162 5.81 -17.15 3.93
N CYS A 163 5.31 -18.38 4.09
CA CYS A 163 3.94 -18.62 4.56
C CYS A 163 3.67 -18.01 5.94
N TRP A 164 4.66 -18.05 6.84
CA TRP A 164 4.53 -17.41 8.15
C TRP A 164 4.44 -15.88 8.02
N ALA A 165 5.30 -15.26 7.21
CA ALA A 165 5.23 -13.81 6.99
C ALA A 165 3.90 -13.41 6.32
N ALA A 166 3.41 -14.20 5.38
CA ALA A 166 2.12 -13.98 4.73
C ALA A 166 0.93 -14.14 5.68
N LYS A 167 1.04 -15.05 6.65
CA LYS A 167 0.08 -15.13 7.76
C LYS A 167 0.10 -13.86 8.61
N GLN A 168 1.27 -13.33 8.98
CA GLN A 168 1.34 -12.07 9.72
C GLN A 168 0.68 -10.92 8.94
N VAL A 169 0.93 -10.86 7.62
CA VAL A 169 0.27 -9.89 6.72
C VAL A 169 -1.25 -10.04 6.73
N HIS A 170 -1.74 -11.26 6.62
CA HIS A 170 -3.16 -11.54 6.67
C HIS A 170 -3.81 -11.11 7.99
N GLU A 171 -3.17 -11.43 9.12
CA GLU A 171 -3.73 -11.14 10.45
C GLU A 171 -3.85 -9.64 10.71
N PHE A 172 -2.85 -8.82 10.37
CA PHE A 172 -2.97 -7.37 10.57
C PHE A 172 -3.95 -6.73 9.56
N LEU A 173 -4.13 -7.32 8.38
CA LEU A 173 -5.09 -6.83 7.37
C LEU A 173 -6.53 -7.10 7.77
N LYS A 174 -6.80 -8.24 8.42
CA LYS A 174 -8.14 -8.76 8.68
C LYS A 174 -9.09 -7.76 9.34
N PRO A 175 -8.72 -7.01 10.40
CA PRO A 175 -9.60 -6.00 10.99
C PRO A 175 -10.05 -4.93 9.99
N ALA A 176 -9.12 -4.46 9.15
CA ALA A 176 -9.38 -3.47 8.12
C ALA A 176 -10.17 -4.01 6.92
N THR A 177 -10.61 -5.27 6.94
CA THR A 177 -11.51 -5.82 5.91
C THR A 177 -12.99 -5.58 6.16
N THR A 178 -13.35 -5.04 7.33
CA THR A 178 -14.74 -4.91 7.78
C THR A 178 -15.31 -3.50 7.58
N LYS A 179 -16.64 -3.39 7.53
CA LYS A 179 -17.36 -2.11 7.57
C LYS A 179 -17.15 -1.40 8.91
N GLU A 180 -17.18 -2.16 10.00
CA GLU A 180 -17.05 -1.70 11.39
C GLU A 180 -15.74 -0.96 11.61
N HIS A 181 -14.63 -1.45 11.05
CA HIS A 181 -13.33 -0.78 11.10
C HIS A 181 -13.40 0.64 10.53
N PHE A 182 -13.99 0.82 9.35
CA PHE A 182 -14.06 2.15 8.73
C PHE A 182 -15.07 3.07 9.43
N LEU A 183 -16.15 2.54 10.01
CA LEU A 183 -17.04 3.33 10.87
C LEU A 183 -16.32 3.77 12.16
N GLY A 184 -15.51 2.89 12.75
CA GLY A 184 -14.68 3.22 13.91
C GLY A 184 -13.64 4.28 13.57
N LEU A 185 -12.97 4.16 12.43
CA LEU A 185 -11.98 5.14 11.96
C LEU A 185 -12.60 6.53 11.74
N ILE A 186 -13.82 6.60 11.19
CA ILE A 186 -14.56 7.86 11.07
C ILE A 186 -14.80 8.47 12.46
N ASP A 187 -15.31 7.68 13.41
CA ASP A 187 -15.57 8.16 14.77
C ASP A 187 -14.28 8.61 15.46
N TRP A 188 -13.18 7.86 15.28
CA TRP A 188 -11.86 8.19 15.84
C TRP A 188 -11.34 9.52 15.28
N VAL A 189 -11.42 9.73 13.96
CA VAL A 189 -11.00 11.00 13.35
C VAL A 189 -11.86 12.16 13.84
N GLU A 190 -13.18 12.00 13.91
CA GLU A 190 -14.08 13.08 14.34
C GLU A 190 -13.93 13.40 15.84
N ALA A 191 -13.59 12.42 16.68
CA ALA A 191 -13.33 12.62 18.11
C ALA A 191 -12.04 13.40 18.39
N HIS A 192 -11.04 13.28 17.51
CA HIS A 192 -9.73 13.91 17.69
C HIS A 192 -9.54 15.21 16.91
N ARG A 193 -10.53 15.62 16.09
CA ARG A 193 -10.46 16.90 15.40
C ARG A 193 -10.36 18.07 16.39
N PRO A 194 -9.61 19.14 16.05
CA PRO A 194 -8.96 19.39 14.75
C PRO A 194 -7.54 18.81 14.62
N GLU A 195 -7.08 17.99 15.57
CA GLU A 195 -5.69 17.54 15.61
C GLU A 195 -5.35 16.66 14.39
N PRO A 196 -4.22 16.94 13.71
CA PRO A 196 -3.78 16.10 12.61
C PRO A 196 -3.27 14.76 13.16
N ALA A 197 -3.57 13.70 12.42
CA ALA A 197 -3.18 12.33 12.76
C ALA A 197 -2.33 11.72 11.65
N MET A 198 -1.50 10.75 12.02
CA MET A 198 -0.66 9.99 11.11
C MET A 198 -0.79 8.49 11.44
N THR A 199 -0.64 7.62 10.44
CA THR A 199 -0.48 6.18 10.69
C THR A 199 0.88 5.92 11.33
N ARG A 200 0.91 5.11 12.39
CA ARG A 200 2.14 4.80 13.14
C ARG A 200 3.21 4.07 12.33
N VAL A 201 2.87 3.41 11.21
CA VAL A 201 3.86 2.81 10.29
C VAL A 201 4.85 3.84 9.73
N TYR A 202 4.41 5.09 9.56
CA TYR A 202 5.25 6.20 9.10
C TYR A 202 6.10 6.81 10.21
N ASN A 203 5.77 6.52 11.48
CA ASN A 203 6.59 6.92 12.62
C ASN A 203 7.75 5.92 12.79
N VAL A 204 8.81 6.14 12.00
CA VAL A 204 10.06 5.38 12.06
C VAL A 204 11.05 6.16 12.93
N VAL A 205 11.46 5.56 14.04
CA VAL A 205 12.47 6.14 14.94
C VAL A 205 13.85 5.53 14.67
N LYS A 206 14.91 6.16 15.19
CA LYS A 206 16.31 5.80 14.89
C LYS A 206 16.67 4.32 15.13
N ASP A 207 16.06 3.70 16.15
CA ASP A 207 16.33 2.30 16.53
C ASP A 207 15.34 1.30 15.90
N ASP A 208 14.44 1.77 15.02
CA ASP A 208 13.59 0.87 14.24
C ASP A 208 14.38 0.18 13.12
N GLY A 209 13.88 -0.99 12.72
CA GLY A 209 14.28 -1.63 11.48
C GLY A 209 13.58 -1.01 10.27
N PRO A 210 13.71 -1.62 9.08
CA PRO A 210 13.10 -1.11 7.87
C PRO A 210 11.57 -1.08 7.98
N ALA A 211 10.97 0.02 7.52
CA ALA A 211 9.53 0.17 7.42
C ALA A 211 9.12 0.36 5.97
N LEU A 212 8.04 -0.30 5.53
CA LEU A 212 7.44 0.02 4.24
C LEU A 212 5.91 0.04 4.24
N VAL A 213 5.35 0.73 3.27
CA VAL A 213 3.92 0.68 2.94
C VAL A 213 3.72 0.22 1.50
N VAL A 214 2.86 -0.78 1.32
CA VAL A 214 2.41 -1.24 0.00
C VAL A 214 1.03 -0.68 -0.31
N SER A 215 0.89 -0.02 -1.45
CA SER A 215 -0.38 0.50 -1.97
C SER A 215 -0.74 -0.18 -3.27
N SER A 216 -1.87 -0.89 -3.33
CA SER A 216 -2.24 -1.62 -4.55
C SER A 216 -2.92 -0.71 -5.57
N GLY A 217 -2.23 -0.44 -6.67
CA GLY A 217 -2.80 0.23 -7.84
C GLY A 217 -3.36 -0.72 -8.90
N LEU A 218 -3.44 -2.02 -8.61
CA LEU A 218 -3.93 -3.07 -9.52
C LEU A 218 -5.36 -2.84 -10.05
N ARG A 219 -6.16 -2.05 -9.35
CA ARG A 219 -7.53 -1.67 -9.76
C ARG A 219 -7.61 -0.33 -10.47
N PHE A 220 -6.47 0.32 -10.73
CA PHE A 220 -6.45 1.57 -11.46
C PHE A 220 -6.87 1.32 -12.92
N PRO A 221 -7.88 2.03 -13.44
CA PRO A 221 -8.45 1.76 -14.75
C PRO A 221 -7.62 2.39 -15.88
N VAL A 222 -6.34 1.99 -16.01
CA VAL A 222 -5.41 2.59 -16.97
C VAL A 222 -5.92 2.47 -18.42
N SER A 223 -6.62 1.37 -18.73
CA SER A 223 -7.24 1.12 -20.03
C SER A 223 -8.40 2.06 -20.37
N LYS A 224 -8.91 2.83 -19.41
CA LYS A 224 -9.95 3.85 -19.62
C LYS A 224 -9.37 5.25 -19.83
N VAL A 225 -8.06 5.43 -19.68
CA VAL A 225 -7.39 6.73 -19.81
C VAL A 225 -6.91 6.92 -21.26
N ASP A 226 -7.84 7.11 -22.18
CA ASP A 226 -7.54 7.36 -23.59
C ASP A 226 -8.01 8.77 -23.96
N PHE A 227 -7.07 9.66 -24.23
CA PHE A 227 -7.31 11.06 -24.58
C PHE A 227 -7.65 11.29 -26.07
N GLY A 228 -7.72 10.23 -26.87
CA GLY A 228 -7.94 10.28 -28.32
C GLY A 228 -6.76 9.75 -29.14
N TRP A 229 -5.60 9.53 -28.50
CA TRP A 229 -4.39 8.97 -29.11
C TRP A 229 -4.11 7.53 -28.69
N GLY A 230 -5.06 6.86 -28.04
CA GLY A 230 -4.91 5.52 -27.50
C GLY A 230 -4.67 5.53 -25.99
N CYS A 231 -4.64 4.32 -25.41
CA CYS A 231 -4.37 4.11 -23.99
C CYS A 231 -2.87 4.32 -23.69
N PRO A 232 -2.51 4.63 -22.43
CA PRO A 232 -1.12 4.77 -22.05
C PRO A 232 -0.43 3.40 -22.17
N ALA A 233 0.76 3.38 -22.76
CA ALA A 233 1.61 2.19 -22.78
C ALA A 233 2.13 1.85 -21.38
N PHE A 234 2.41 2.87 -20.58
CA PHE A 234 2.91 2.76 -19.21
C PHE A 234 2.33 3.87 -18.32
N GLY A 235 2.17 3.57 -17.04
CA GLY A 235 1.81 4.53 -16.00
C GLY A 235 2.48 4.14 -14.69
N SER A 236 3.09 5.12 -14.02
CA SER A 236 3.75 4.95 -12.72
C SER A 236 3.21 5.96 -11.71
N TYR A 237 3.69 5.81 -10.49
CA TYR A 237 3.44 6.72 -9.38
C TYR A 237 4.76 7.29 -8.92
N HIS A 238 4.72 8.48 -8.36
CA HIS A 238 5.83 9.02 -7.58
C HIS A 238 5.23 9.63 -6.32
N PHE A 239 5.61 9.08 -5.17
CA PHE A 239 5.08 9.47 -3.86
C PHE A 239 6.22 9.71 -2.87
N PRO A 240 6.94 10.84 -2.99
CA PRO A 240 7.94 11.22 -2.01
C PRO A 240 7.23 11.80 -0.78
N TRP A 241 7.02 10.98 0.24
CA TRP A 241 6.28 11.42 1.44
C TRP A 241 7.15 12.17 2.46
N GLY A 242 8.46 12.26 2.23
CA GLY A 242 9.40 13.09 3.01
C GLY A 242 9.98 12.42 4.26
N GLY A 243 9.62 11.18 4.57
CA GLY A 243 10.27 10.38 5.62
C GLY A 243 10.99 9.16 5.07
N VAL A 244 11.52 8.32 5.96
CA VAL A 244 12.37 7.16 5.61
C VAL A 244 11.59 5.86 5.39
N CYS A 245 10.28 5.86 5.62
CA CYS A 245 9.42 4.70 5.36
C CYS A 245 9.34 4.47 3.84
N GLY A 246 9.67 3.25 3.40
CA GLY A 246 9.59 2.86 2.01
C GLY A 246 8.16 2.85 1.47
N TYR A 247 8.00 3.05 0.16
CA TYR A 247 6.69 3.01 -0.49
C TYR A 247 6.75 2.17 -1.77
N VAL A 248 5.85 1.18 -1.87
CA VAL A 248 5.80 0.27 -3.02
C VAL A 248 4.38 0.24 -3.59
N MET A 249 4.28 0.31 -4.91
CA MET A 249 3.00 0.33 -5.61
C MET A 249 2.99 -0.61 -6.82
N PRO A 250 2.40 -1.82 -6.71
CA PRO A 250 2.15 -2.67 -7.86
C PRO A 250 0.97 -2.16 -8.70
N MET A 251 1.15 -2.24 -10.01
CA MET A 251 0.26 -1.82 -11.08
C MET A 251 0.07 -2.94 -12.10
N PRO A 252 -1.08 -3.03 -12.79
CA PRO A 252 -1.25 -4.03 -13.82
C PRO A 252 -0.37 -3.68 -15.02
N SER A 253 0.36 -4.66 -15.56
CA SER A 253 1.06 -4.51 -16.83
C SER A 253 0.07 -4.50 -18.00
N ARG A 254 0.41 -3.75 -19.05
CA ARG A 254 -0.32 -3.75 -20.32
C ARG A 254 0.25 -4.74 -21.34
N VAL A 255 1.49 -5.19 -21.11
CA VAL A 255 2.25 -6.06 -22.01
C VAL A 255 1.69 -7.46 -21.98
N ARG A 256 1.50 -8.01 -20.77
CA ARG A 256 1.00 -9.36 -20.56
C ARG A 256 0.00 -9.40 -19.40
N GLU A 257 -1.09 -10.13 -19.61
CA GLU A 257 -2.10 -10.31 -18.58
C GLU A 257 -1.52 -11.02 -17.36
N GLY A 258 -1.77 -10.45 -16.18
CA GLY A 258 -1.32 -10.98 -14.90
C GLY A 258 0.07 -10.52 -14.45
N ASP A 259 0.88 -9.95 -15.34
CA ASP A 259 2.15 -9.32 -14.99
C ASP A 259 1.91 -8.02 -14.23
N TRP A 260 2.82 -7.68 -13.31
CA TRP A 260 2.80 -6.43 -12.57
C TRP A 260 3.96 -5.54 -12.96
N VAL A 261 3.69 -4.24 -13.04
CA VAL A 261 4.74 -3.22 -12.99
C VAL A 261 4.75 -2.65 -11.58
N VAL A 262 5.93 -2.57 -10.96
CA VAL A 262 6.07 -2.25 -9.55
C VAL A 262 6.97 -1.03 -9.41
N TYR A 263 6.38 0.07 -8.96
CA TYR A 263 7.13 1.22 -8.49
C TYR A 263 7.63 0.97 -7.07
N MET A 264 8.91 1.22 -6.81
CA MET A 264 9.52 1.14 -5.49
C MET A 264 10.24 2.44 -5.18
N LEU A 265 9.96 3.02 -4.01
CA LEU A 265 10.74 4.07 -3.38
C LEU A 265 11.29 3.49 -2.08
N LEU A 266 12.56 3.08 -2.10
CA LEU A 266 13.24 2.37 -1.03
C LEU A 266 14.66 2.93 -0.87
N LEU A 267 15.35 2.58 0.22
CA LEU A 267 16.76 2.98 0.37
C LEU A 267 17.60 2.35 -0.75
N GLU A 268 18.66 3.04 -1.18
CA GLU A 268 19.46 2.59 -2.32
C GLU A 268 20.05 1.20 -2.08
N GLY A 269 20.62 0.95 -0.91
CA GLY A 269 21.17 -0.37 -0.58
C GLY A 269 20.11 -1.47 -0.49
N GLN A 270 18.87 -1.13 -0.10
CA GLN A 270 17.74 -2.08 -0.14
C GLN A 270 17.40 -2.50 -1.57
N LEU A 271 17.44 -1.55 -2.51
CA LEU A 271 17.18 -1.84 -3.93
C LEU A 271 18.27 -2.69 -4.55
N GLU A 272 19.54 -2.39 -4.24
CA GLU A 272 20.69 -3.20 -4.67
C GLU A 272 20.60 -4.63 -4.15
N GLN A 273 20.19 -4.81 -2.89
CA GLN A 273 19.98 -6.13 -2.31
C GLN A 273 18.84 -6.89 -3.01
N ILE A 274 17.73 -6.21 -3.32
CA ILE A 274 16.62 -6.80 -4.09
C ILE A 274 17.09 -7.25 -5.47
N GLU A 275 17.87 -6.41 -6.17
CA GLU A 275 18.41 -6.73 -7.49
C GLU A 275 19.42 -7.87 -7.44
N LYS A 276 20.15 -8.03 -6.35
CA LYS A 276 21.10 -9.12 -6.16
C LYS A 276 20.42 -10.44 -5.84
N GLU A 277 19.46 -10.45 -4.92
CA GLU A 277 18.89 -11.69 -4.36
C GLU A 277 17.58 -12.12 -5.01
N ALA A 278 16.86 -11.19 -5.64
CA ALA A 278 15.55 -11.43 -6.22
C ALA A 278 15.46 -10.98 -7.70
N ALA A 279 16.59 -11.01 -8.43
CA ALA A 279 16.67 -10.67 -9.86
C ALA A 279 15.72 -11.49 -10.75
N ASN A 280 15.40 -12.72 -10.34
CA ASN A 280 14.45 -13.58 -11.05
C ASN A 280 12.99 -13.10 -10.90
N VAL A 281 12.69 -12.40 -9.79
CA VAL A 281 11.37 -11.85 -9.48
C VAL A 281 11.24 -10.42 -9.98
N PHE A 282 12.17 -9.54 -9.60
CA PHE A 282 12.18 -8.13 -9.92
C PHE A 282 13.11 -7.86 -11.09
N ARG A 283 12.53 -7.76 -12.28
CA ARG A 283 13.30 -7.39 -13.48
C ARG A 283 13.23 -5.88 -13.67
N PRO A 284 14.37 -5.18 -13.83
CA PRO A 284 14.35 -3.75 -14.12
C PRO A 284 13.45 -3.46 -15.32
N PHE A 285 12.58 -2.47 -15.20
CA PHE A 285 11.71 -2.07 -16.29
C PHE A 285 12.52 -1.34 -17.37
N THR A 286 12.43 -1.81 -18.60
CA THR A 286 13.11 -1.23 -19.77
C THR A 286 12.10 -0.88 -20.86
N PHE A 287 12.51 -0.05 -21.83
CA PHE A 287 11.67 0.27 -22.99
C PHE A 287 11.34 -0.98 -23.82
N ASP A 288 12.28 -1.93 -23.92
CA ASP A 288 12.07 -3.22 -24.59
C ASP A 288 10.91 -4.02 -23.99
N TYR A 289 10.62 -3.85 -22.69
CA TYR A 289 9.50 -4.56 -22.05
C TYR A 289 8.14 -4.09 -22.59
N VAL A 290 8.00 -2.80 -22.94
CA VAL A 290 6.73 -2.22 -23.41
C VAL A 290 6.61 -2.13 -24.93
N ASP A 291 7.50 -2.77 -25.67
CA ASP A 291 7.57 -2.74 -27.14
C ASP A 291 7.56 -1.30 -27.71
N LEU A 292 8.26 -0.37 -27.04
CA LEU A 292 8.40 1.04 -27.44
C LEU A 292 9.82 1.41 -27.83
#